data_AF-A0A936NXW8-F1
#
_entry.id   AF-A0A936NXW8-F1
#
_cell.length_a   1.000
_cell.length_b   1.000
_cell.length_c   1.000
_cell.angle_alpha   90.00
_cell.angle_beta   90.00
_cell.angle_gamma   90.00
#
_symmetry.space_group_name_H-M   'P 1'
#
loop_
_entity.id
_entity.type
_entity.pdbx_description
1 polymer ?
#
loop_
_entity_poly.entity_id
_entity_poly.type
_entity_poly.pdbx_seq_one_letter_code
_entity_poly.pdbx_strand_id
1 'polypeptide(L)'
;MQAALLISDRDGAPLCPVYLGVEAADGVHSTRREGLLPRRPEIDEINRTMGYIEQQEPGHKIVHIIDRQGDSLLHLRRFERCGRTYLIRGNDVRRVEHEGQSRLLSEVEAMMEDQFRFSREIQYKGRKAFQYVSETTVTLSGPARKQRRRGGKLKYQTIQGRPIILRLILAPSP
;
A
#
# COMPACT_ATOMS: atom_id res chain seq x y z
N MET A 1 9.76 12.24 -7.57
CA MET A 1 9.17 13.06 -6.50
C MET A 1 8.33 12.13 -5.64
N GLN A 2 8.38 12.27 -4.32
CA GLN A 2 7.52 11.54 -3.39
C GLN A 2 6.82 12.53 -2.48
N ALA A 3 5.53 12.34 -2.24
CA ALA A 3 4.76 13.17 -1.34
C ALA A 3 3.92 12.30 -0.39
N ALA A 4 3.59 12.84 0.78
CA ALA A 4 2.56 12.30 1.64
C ALA A 4 1.63 13.43 2.10
N LEU A 5 0.33 13.14 2.05
CA LEU A 5 -0.76 14.06 2.33
C LEU A 5 -1.62 13.43 3.42
N LEU A 6 -1.90 14.18 4.49
CA LEU A 6 -2.93 13.79 5.44
C LEU A 6 -4.29 14.08 4.84
N ILE A 7 -5.21 13.14 5.02
CA ILE A 7 -6.60 13.25 4.61
C ILE A 7 -7.50 12.95 5.80
N SER A 8 -8.68 13.55 5.83
CA SER A 8 -9.69 13.24 6.84
C SER A 8 -10.24 11.83 6.65
N ASP A 9 -10.44 11.12 7.75
CA ASP A 9 -11.12 9.83 7.79
C ASP A 9 -12.64 9.95 7.62
N ARG A 10 -13.21 11.16 7.80
CA ARG A 10 -14.66 11.40 7.73
C ARG A 10 -15.15 11.52 6.30
N ASP A 11 -14.46 12.30 5.48
CA ASP A 11 -14.90 12.70 4.14
C ASP A 11 -13.80 12.55 3.07
N GLY A 12 -12.57 12.20 3.45
CA GLY A 12 -11.44 12.11 2.53
C GLY A 12 -10.88 13.47 2.11
N ALA A 13 -11.30 14.58 2.72
CA ALA A 13 -10.79 15.91 2.41
C ALA A 13 -9.29 16.02 2.75
N PRO A 14 -8.49 16.73 1.93
CA PRO A 14 -7.08 16.96 2.23
C PRO A 14 -6.95 17.86 3.47
N LEU A 15 -6.08 17.46 4.40
CA LEU A 15 -5.78 18.24 5.60
C LEU A 15 -4.50 19.06 5.41
N CYS A 16 -3.37 18.40 5.16
CA CYS A 16 -2.10 19.07 4.89
C CYS A 16 -1.04 18.12 4.27
N PRO A 17 -0.09 18.64 3.47
CA PRO A 17 1.11 17.89 3.11
C PRO A 17 1.99 17.69 4.34
N VAL A 18 2.43 16.45 4.58
CA VAL A 18 3.32 16.11 5.72
C VAL A 18 4.72 15.74 5.28
N TYR A 19 4.90 15.34 4.02
CA TYR A 19 6.21 15.04 3.47
C TYR A 19 6.27 15.42 1.99
N LEU A 20 7.39 16.02 1.60
CA LEU A 20 7.76 16.20 0.20
C LEU A 20 9.24 15.84 0.04
N GLY A 21 9.54 15.06 -1.00
CA GLY A 21 10.90 14.71 -1.42
C GLY A 21 11.07 14.87 -2.93
N VAL A 22 12.09 15.62 -3.33
CA VAL A 22 12.44 15.88 -4.74
C VAL A 22 13.85 15.40 -5.00
N GLU A 23 14.00 14.51 -5.97
CA GLU A 23 15.31 14.04 -6.41
C GLU A 23 15.93 15.04 -7.38
N ALA A 24 17.15 15.47 -7.06
CA ALA A 24 17.99 16.37 -7.84
C ALA A 24 19.38 15.73 -8.08
N ALA A 25 20.25 16.40 -8.82
CA ALA A 25 21.57 15.88 -9.22
C ALA A 25 22.50 15.54 -8.05
N ASP A 26 22.35 16.24 -6.93
CA ASP A 26 23.15 16.15 -5.70
C ASP A 26 22.54 15.22 -4.64
N GLY A 27 21.24 14.90 -4.72
CA GLY A 27 20.58 14.02 -3.76
C GLY A 27 19.06 14.19 -3.76
N VAL A 28 18.42 13.87 -2.64
CA VAL A 28 16.99 14.12 -2.43
C VAL A 28 16.81 15.24 -1.42
N HIS A 29 16.29 16.38 -1.89
CA HIS A 29 15.85 17.48 -1.05
C HIS A 29 14.50 17.13 -0.45
N SER A 30 14.30 17.28 0.86
CA SER A 30 13.06 16.86 1.50
C SER A 30 12.66 17.70 2.71
N THR A 31 11.38 17.70 3.05
CA THR A 31 10.88 18.33 4.28
C THR A 31 11.20 17.54 5.56
N ARG A 32 11.76 16.33 5.44
CA ARG A 32 12.07 15.47 6.59
C ARG A 32 13.24 15.99 7.42
N ARG A 33 14.22 16.62 6.76
CA ARG A 33 15.44 17.16 7.39
C ARG A 33 16.13 18.10 6.42
N GLU A 34 16.95 19.00 6.96
CA GLU A 34 17.71 19.98 6.19
C GLU A 34 18.75 19.34 5.25
N GLY A 35 19.48 18.32 5.73
CA GLY A 35 20.51 17.66 4.93
C GLY A 35 19.95 16.71 3.85
N LEU A 36 20.61 16.67 2.69
CA LEU A 36 20.28 15.80 1.56
C LEU A 36 20.04 14.34 1.99
N LEU A 37 18.93 13.75 1.55
CA LEU A 37 18.69 12.31 1.65
C LEU A 37 19.39 11.58 0.48
N PRO A 38 19.95 10.37 0.71
CA PRO A 38 20.51 9.59 -0.37
C PRO A 38 19.40 9.05 -1.28
N ARG A 39 19.69 8.88 -2.57
CA ARG A 39 18.79 8.24 -3.53
C ARG A 39 18.54 6.78 -3.15
N ARG A 40 17.29 6.37 -3.20
CA ARG A 40 16.85 4.99 -2.92
C ARG A 40 15.76 4.59 -3.90
N PRO A 41 15.54 3.29 -4.12
CA PRO A 41 14.31 2.82 -4.76
C PRO A 41 13.10 3.39 -4.01
N GLU A 42 12.12 3.91 -4.76
CA GLU A 42 10.94 4.59 -4.20
C GLU A 42 10.21 3.76 -3.13
N ILE A 43 10.00 2.47 -3.42
CA ILE A 43 9.34 1.53 -2.50
C ILE A 43 10.10 1.34 -1.17
N ASP A 44 11.44 1.44 -1.17
CA ASP A 44 12.24 1.38 0.05
C ASP A 44 12.08 2.66 0.90
N GLU A 45 11.77 3.79 0.26
CA GLU A 45 11.59 5.08 0.91
C GLU A 45 10.22 5.21 1.58
N ILE A 46 9.18 4.56 1.05
CA ILE A 46 7.82 4.52 1.64
C ILE A 46 7.86 4.15 3.13
N ASN A 47 8.58 3.09 3.51
CA ASN A 47 8.68 2.69 4.92
C ASN A 47 9.34 3.75 5.81
N ARG A 48 10.25 4.56 5.25
CA ARG A 48 10.91 5.64 6.00
C ARG A 48 10.00 6.86 6.11
N THR A 49 9.26 7.17 5.06
CA THR A 49 8.23 8.21 5.08
C THR A 49 7.15 7.89 6.10
N MET A 50 6.65 6.65 6.16
CA MET A 50 5.72 6.20 7.20
C MET A 50 6.27 6.43 8.60
N GLY A 51 7.51 6.00 8.85
CA GLY A 51 8.15 6.18 10.16
C GLY A 51 8.35 7.65 10.54
N TYR A 52 8.67 8.51 9.57
CA TYR A 52 8.77 9.95 9.80
C TYR A 52 7.40 10.57 10.17
N ILE A 53 6.34 10.21 9.46
CA ILE A 53 4.97 10.69 9.73
C ILE A 53 4.51 10.24 11.12
N GLU A 54 4.77 8.98 11.48
CA GLU A 54 4.47 8.43 12.81
C GLU A 54 5.18 9.19 13.93
N GLN A 55 6.41 9.66 13.69
CA GLN A 55 7.18 10.48 14.63
C GLN A 55 6.66 11.92 14.79
N GLN A 56 5.77 12.39 13.90
CA GLN A 56 5.17 13.72 14.04
C GLN A 56 4.01 13.76 15.04
N GLU A 57 3.73 12.64 15.73
CA GLU A 57 2.69 12.52 16.76
C GLU A 57 1.34 13.15 16.35
N PRO A 58 0.70 12.67 15.26
CA PRO A 58 -0.48 13.31 14.67
C PRO A 58 -1.75 13.29 15.55
N GLY A 59 -1.65 12.83 16.80
CA GLY A 59 -2.75 12.75 17.76
C GLY A 59 -3.82 11.70 17.46
N HIS A 60 -3.70 10.97 16.35
CA HIS A 60 -4.68 10.02 15.85
C HIS A 60 -4.00 8.78 15.28
N LYS A 61 -4.73 7.65 15.21
CA LYS A 61 -4.23 6.44 14.55
C LYS A 61 -4.09 6.70 13.05
N ILE A 62 -2.89 6.50 12.52
CA ILE A 62 -2.62 6.67 11.08
C ILE A 62 -2.90 5.37 10.32
N VAL A 63 -3.62 5.51 9.20
CA VAL A 63 -3.76 4.48 8.16
C VAL A 63 -3.01 4.95 6.93
N HIS A 64 -1.94 4.24 6.56
CA HIS A 64 -1.16 4.58 5.38
C HIS A 64 -1.83 4.04 4.11
N ILE A 65 -2.31 4.92 3.24
CA ILE A 65 -2.90 4.55 1.95
C ILE A 65 -1.84 4.64 0.85
N ILE A 66 -1.61 3.54 0.15
CA ILE A 66 -0.60 3.46 -0.92
C ILE A 66 -1.25 2.82 -2.13
N ASP A 67 -0.91 3.32 -3.30
CA ASP A 67 -1.33 2.70 -4.55
C ASP A 67 -0.62 1.35 -4.79
N ARG A 68 -0.75 0.85 -6.03
CA ARG A 68 -0.26 -0.49 -6.41
C ARG A 68 1.25 -0.67 -6.23
N GLN A 69 2.03 0.41 -6.15
CA GLN A 69 3.47 0.29 -5.89
C GLN A 69 3.78 -0.35 -4.53
N GLY A 70 2.87 -0.17 -3.56
CA GLY A 70 2.97 -0.75 -2.22
C GLY A 70 2.79 -2.27 -2.19
N ASP A 71 2.31 -2.88 -3.28
CA ASP A 71 1.95 -4.29 -3.35
C ASP A 71 3.16 -5.23 -3.47
N SER A 72 4.02 -5.17 -2.46
CA SER A 72 5.29 -5.90 -2.39
C SER A 72 5.33 -6.71 -1.10
N LEU A 73 5.32 -8.05 -1.20
CA LEU A 73 5.35 -8.94 -0.04
C LEU A 73 6.53 -8.64 0.92
N LEU A 74 7.67 -8.20 0.38
CA LEU A 74 8.81 -7.77 1.18
C LEU A 74 8.47 -6.59 2.09
N HIS A 75 7.76 -5.60 1.54
CA HIS A 75 7.42 -4.35 2.23
C HIS A 75 6.22 -4.54 3.13
N LEU A 76 5.22 -5.31 2.72
CA LEU A 76 4.08 -5.67 3.56
C LEU A 76 4.53 -6.37 4.86
N ARG A 77 5.44 -7.34 4.77
CA ARG A 77 6.07 -7.97 5.95
C ARG A 77 6.80 -6.96 6.83
N ARG A 78 7.44 -5.96 6.22
CA ARG A 78 8.13 -4.91 6.96
C ARG A 78 7.14 -3.97 7.67
N PHE A 79 6.03 -3.63 7.02
CA PHE A 79 4.95 -2.82 7.60
C PHE A 79 4.32 -3.54 8.80
N GLU A 80 3.97 -4.81 8.64
CA GLU A 80 3.44 -5.66 9.71
C GLU A 80 4.42 -5.77 10.90
N ARG A 81 5.71 -6.02 10.63
CA ARG A 81 6.75 -6.07 11.67
C ARG A 81 6.90 -4.74 12.43
N CYS A 82 6.63 -3.62 11.77
CA CYS A 82 6.65 -2.30 12.40
C CYS A 82 5.30 -1.92 13.05
N GLY A 83 4.30 -2.83 13.09
CA GLY A 83 2.99 -2.57 13.68
C GLY A 83 2.15 -1.53 12.92
N ARG A 84 2.43 -1.30 11.64
CA ARG A 84 1.76 -0.27 10.84
C ARG A 84 0.39 -0.71 10.37
N THR A 85 -0.57 0.22 10.41
CA THR A 85 -1.87 0.05 9.74
C THR A 85 -1.78 0.65 8.33
N TYR A 86 -2.19 -0.10 7.30
CA TYR A 86 -2.09 0.32 5.91
C TYR A 86 -3.24 -0.21 5.05
N LEU A 87 -3.53 0.51 3.97
CA LEU A 87 -4.41 0.09 2.87
C LEU A 87 -3.61 0.21 1.57
N ILE A 88 -3.51 -0.90 0.84
CA ILE A 88 -2.73 -0.96 -0.39
C ILE A 88 -3.64 -1.45 -1.51
N ARG A 89 -3.60 -0.77 -2.66
CA ARG A 89 -4.26 -1.29 -3.86
C ARG A 89 -3.53 -2.55 -4.32
N GLY A 90 -4.18 -3.70 -4.21
CA GLY A 90 -3.65 -4.97 -4.70
C GLY A 90 -3.40 -4.96 -6.21
N ASN A 91 -2.42 -5.74 -6.65
CA ASN A 91 -2.23 -6.06 -8.07
C ASN A 91 -3.20 -7.18 -8.46
N ASP A 92 -4.04 -6.94 -9.47
CA ASP A 92 -5.10 -7.84 -9.95
C ASP A 92 -4.60 -9.26 -10.28
N VAL A 93 -3.40 -9.39 -10.85
CA VAL A 93 -2.77 -10.68 -11.18
C VAL A 93 -2.15 -11.41 -9.99
N ARG A 94 -2.37 -10.95 -8.75
CA ARG A 94 -1.76 -11.53 -7.56
C ARG A 94 -2.45 -12.82 -7.16
N ARG A 95 -1.64 -13.82 -6.79
CA ARG A 95 -2.11 -15.01 -6.10
C ARG A 95 -2.08 -14.83 -4.59
N VAL A 96 -3.17 -15.23 -3.95
CA VAL A 96 -3.36 -15.28 -2.50
C VAL A 96 -3.81 -16.68 -2.11
N GLU A 97 -3.63 -17.04 -0.84
CA GLU A 97 -4.32 -18.18 -0.26
C GLU A 97 -5.64 -17.67 0.34
N HIS A 98 -6.74 -18.31 -0.06
CA HIS A 98 -8.09 -18.02 0.40
C HIS A 98 -8.76 -19.37 0.66
N GLU A 99 -9.42 -19.58 1.80
CA GLU A 99 -10.07 -20.87 2.12
C GLU A 99 -9.18 -22.11 1.85
N GLY A 100 -7.89 -22.02 2.21
CA GLY A 100 -6.93 -23.12 2.07
C GLY A 100 -6.47 -23.45 0.65
N GLN A 101 -6.86 -22.69 -0.39
CA GLN A 101 -6.32 -22.89 -1.75
C GLN A 101 -5.73 -21.59 -2.31
N SER A 102 -4.72 -21.75 -3.15
CA SER A 102 -4.12 -20.62 -3.85
C SER A 102 -5.02 -20.18 -5.00
N ARG A 103 -5.47 -18.93 -4.99
CA ARG A 103 -6.35 -18.30 -5.99
C ARG A 103 -5.79 -16.97 -6.47
N LEU A 104 -6.10 -16.58 -7.70
CA LEU A 104 -5.97 -15.21 -8.17
C LEU A 104 -6.98 -14.32 -7.44
N LEU A 105 -6.65 -13.04 -7.27
CA LEU A 105 -7.60 -12.08 -6.67
C LEU A 105 -8.91 -11.99 -7.45
N SER A 106 -8.88 -12.12 -8.78
CA SER A 106 -10.10 -12.16 -9.61
C SER A 106 -10.98 -13.38 -9.35
N GLU A 107 -10.38 -14.53 -9.00
CA GLU A 107 -11.14 -15.73 -8.63
C GLU A 107 -11.81 -15.52 -7.26
N VAL A 108 -11.10 -14.89 -6.31
CA VAL A 108 -11.68 -14.52 -5.01
C VAL A 108 -12.81 -13.50 -5.21
N GLU A 109 -12.63 -12.50 -6.07
CA GLU A 109 -13.67 -11.52 -6.38
C GLU A 109 -14.96 -12.17 -6.91
N ALA A 110 -14.84 -13.07 -7.88
CA ALA A 110 -15.99 -13.80 -8.42
C ALA A 110 -16.71 -14.64 -7.34
N MET A 111 -15.99 -15.24 -6.39
CA MET A 111 -16.59 -15.98 -5.27
C MET A 111 -17.33 -15.08 -4.27
N MET A 112 -17.04 -13.78 -4.27
CA MET A 112 -17.61 -12.81 -3.35
C MET A 112 -18.75 -12.00 -3.97
N GLU A 113 -19.20 -12.33 -5.19
CA GLU A 113 -20.22 -11.61 -5.97
C GLU A 113 -21.53 -11.41 -5.19
N ASP A 114 -22.04 -12.46 -4.55
CA ASP A 114 -23.26 -12.39 -3.74
C ASP A 114 -23.05 -11.77 -2.34
N GLN A 115 -21.80 -11.44 -1.99
CA GLN A 115 -21.44 -10.91 -0.67
C GLN A 115 -21.25 -9.40 -0.67
N PHE A 116 -21.34 -8.74 -1.83
CA PHE A 116 -21.27 -7.30 -1.93
C PHE A 116 -22.43 -6.63 -1.20
N ARG A 117 -22.09 -5.70 -0.30
CA ARG A 117 -23.06 -4.93 0.47
C ARG A 117 -22.97 -3.46 0.10
N PHE A 118 -24.14 -2.81 0.09
CA PHE A 118 -24.21 -1.37 -0.02
C PHE A 118 -23.35 -0.72 1.08
N SER A 119 -22.47 0.19 0.67
CA SER A 119 -21.58 0.92 1.57
C SER A 119 -22.07 2.35 1.78
N ARG A 120 -22.24 3.10 0.68
CA ARG A 120 -22.69 4.49 0.70
C ARG A 120 -23.07 4.98 -0.69
N GLU A 121 -23.76 6.11 -0.71
CA GLU A 121 -23.92 6.93 -1.90
C GLU A 121 -22.65 7.75 -2.15
N ILE A 122 -22.25 7.88 -3.41
CA ILE A 122 -21.10 8.67 -3.84
C ILE A 122 -21.48 9.54 -5.05
N GLN A 123 -20.72 10.61 -5.27
CA GLN A 123 -20.70 11.27 -6.58
C GLN A 123 -19.56 10.71 -7.42
N TYR A 124 -19.89 10.18 -8.60
CA TYR A 124 -18.91 9.69 -9.56
C TYR A 124 -19.12 10.41 -10.90
N LYS A 125 -18.09 11.16 -11.34
CA LYS A 125 -18.14 11.96 -12.58
C LYS A 125 -19.39 12.85 -12.67
N GLY A 126 -19.74 13.51 -11.56
CA GLY A 126 -20.90 14.41 -11.46
C GLY A 126 -22.27 13.72 -11.40
N ARG A 127 -22.32 12.38 -11.31
CA ARG A 127 -23.55 11.61 -11.19
C ARG A 127 -23.62 10.92 -9.84
N LYS A 128 -24.83 10.78 -9.30
CA LYS A 128 -25.12 9.94 -8.15
C LYS A 128 -24.83 8.49 -8.50
N ALA A 129 -24.05 7.83 -7.66
CA ALA A 129 -23.70 6.43 -7.79
C ALA A 129 -23.72 5.76 -6.40
N PHE A 130 -23.75 4.44 -6.38
CA PHE A 130 -23.78 3.66 -5.15
C PHE A 130 -22.52 2.82 -5.06
N GLN A 131 -21.83 2.90 -3.93
CA GLN A 131 -20.66 2.09 -3.65
C GLN A 131 -21.09 0.80 -2.97
N TYR A 132 -20.64 -0.33 -3.51
CA TYR A 132 -20.77 -1.64 -2.88
C TYR A 132 -19.38 -2.15 -2.52
N VAL A 133 -19.27 -2.87 -1.42
CA VAL A 133 -18.01 -3.48 -0.97
C VAL A 133 -18.24 -4.88 -0.48
N SER A 134 -17.24 -5.73 -0.68
CA SER A 134 -17.15 -7.05 -0.07
C SER A 134 -15.79 -7.18 0.60
N GLU A 135 -15.68 -7.97 1.66
CA GLU A 135 -14.42 -8.19 2.34
C GLU A 135 -14.24 -9.65 2.74
N THR A 136 -12.99 -10.11 2.70
CA THR A 136 -12.63 -11.46 3.14
C THR A 136 -11.20 -11.47 3.69
N THR A 137 -10.81 -12.58 4.31
CA THR A 137 -9.44 -12.76 4.80
C THR A 137 -8.64 -13.56 3.79
N VAL A 138 -7.45 -13.07 3.45
CA VAL A 138 -6.53 -13.74 2.54
C VAL A 138 -5.13 -13.82 3.16
N THR A 139 -4.41 -14.88 2.83
CA THR A 139 -3.03 -15.06 3.28
C THR A 139 -2.08 -14.89 2.10
N LEU A 140 -1.03 -14.10 2.29
CA LEU A 140 0.08 -13.99 1.35
C LEU A 140 1.27 -14.75 1.87
N SER A 141 1.56 -15.86 1.22
CA SER A 141 2.66 -16.76 1.55
C SER A 141 3.77 -16.71 0.48
N GLY A 142 4.84 -17.47 0.71
CA GLY A 142 5.93 -17.62 -0.24
C GLY A 142 7.05 -16.56 -0.14
N PRO A 143 8.07 -16.67 -1.02
CA PRO A 143 9.20 -15.76 -1.00
C PRO A 143 8.88 -14.40 -1.60
N ALA A 144 9.48 -13.35 -1.03
CA ALA A 144 9.52 -12.04 -1.66
C ALA A 144 10.74 -11.91 -2.58
N ARG A 145 10.69 -11.02 -3.59
CA ARG A 145 11.82 -10.73 -4.48
C ARG A 145 12.33 -9.32 -4.23
N LYS A 146 13.63 -9.17 -4.01
CA LYS A 146 14.33 -7.88 -3.90
C LYS A 146 15.23 -7.67 -5.10
N GLN A 147 15.02 -6.58 -5.83
CA GLN A 147 15.90 -6.19 -6.92
C GLN A 147 17.22 -5.61 -6.36
N ARG A 148 18.35 -6.00 -6.95
CA ARG A 148 19.68 -5.42 -6.69
C ARG A 148 20.40 -5.20 -8.01
N ARG A 149 21.14 -4.08 -8.12
CA ARG A 149 22.14 -3.90 -9.17
C ARG A 149 23.48 -4.42 -8.66
N ARG A 150 24.11 -5.35 -9.38
CA ARG A 150 25.47 -5.84 -9.09
C ARG A 150 26.25 -5.94 -10.40
N GLY A 151 27.32 -5.17 -10.53
CA GLY A 151 28.14 -5.11 -11.75
C GLY A 151 27.33 -4.69 -12.99
N GLY A 152 26.48 -3.66 -12.87
CA GLY A 152 25.63 -3.16 -13.97
C GLY A 152 24.40 -4.02 -14.30
N LYS A 153 24.33 -5.28 -13.86
CA LYS A 153 23.19 -6.19 -14.13
C LYS A 153 22.15 -6.15 -13.01
N LEU A 154 20.86 -6.19 -13.38
CA LEU A 154 19.78 -6.47 -12.45
C LEU A 154 19.86 -7.94 -11.98
N LYS A 155 19.84 -8.15 -10.67
CA LYS A 155 19.68 -9.46 -10.05
C LYS A 155 18.53 -9.41 -9.06
N TYR A 156 17.78 -10.51 -8.95
CA TYR A 156 16.73 -10.67 -7.95
C TYR A 156 17.24 -11.56 -6.82
N GLN A 157 17.13 -11.08 -5.59
CA GLN A 157 17.34 -11.85 -4.39
C GLN A 157 15.99 -12.35 -3.87
N THR A 158 15.85 -13.66 -3.74
CA THR A 158 14.69 -14.29 -3.10
C THR A 158 14.85 -14.19 -1.58
N ILE A 159 13.81 -13.73 -0.90
CA ILE A 159 13.78 -13.54 0.56
C ILE A 159 12.60 -14.32 1.11
N GLN A 160 12.90 -15.40 1.84
CA GLN A 160 11.89 -16.16 2.57
C GLN A 160 11.34 -15.33 3.73
N GLY A 161 10.11 -15.62 4.14
CA GLY A 161 9.51 -14.97 5.30
C GLY A 161 8.16 -15.58 5.65
N ARG A 162 7.63 -15.18 6.81
CA ARG A 162 6.34 -15.67 7.29
C ARG A 162 5.19 -15.26 6.35
N PRO A 163 4.14 -16.09 6.21
CA PRO A 163 2.89 -15.63 5.63
C PRO A 163 2.37 -14.40 6.37
N ILE A 164 1.69 -13.50 5.67
CA ILE A 164 0.97 -12.38 6.26
C ILE A 164 -0.51 -12.55 5.98
N ILE A 165 -1.34 -12.28 6.99
CA ILE A 165 -2.79 -12.37 6.89
C ILE A 165 -3.30 -10.94 6.65
N LEU A 166 -4.06 -10.74 5.58
CA LEU A 166 -4.61 -9.46 5.21
C LEU A 166 -6.12 -9.54 5.09
N ARG A 167 -6.78 -8.41 5.33
CA ARG A 167 -8.15 -8.20 4.90
C ARG A 167 -8.13 -7.73 3.45
N LEU A 168 -8.70 -8.54 2.56
CA LEU A 168 -8.99 -8.14 1.18
C LEU A 168 -10.31 -7.37 1.18
N ILE A 169 -10.28 -6.15 0.65
CA ILE A 169 -11.46 -5.32 0.43
C ILE A 169 -11.65 -5.22 -1.08
N LEU A 170 -12.83 -5.60 -1.54
CA LEU A 170 -13.22 -5.62 -2.94
C LEU A 170 -14.27 -4.53 -3.17
N ALA A 171 -14.15 -3.85 -4.31
CA ALA A 171 -15.24 -3.09 -4.92
C ALA A 171 -15.59 -3.83 -6.22
N PRO A 172 -16.87 -3.92 -6.59
CA PRO A 172 -17.27 -4.68 -7.76
C PRO A 172 -16.61 -4.09 -9.00
N SER A 173 -16.04 -4.95 -9.83
CA SER A 173 -15.58 -4.56 -11.15
C SER A 173 -16.75 -3.93 -11.95
N PRO A 174 -16.50 -2.84 -12.68
CA PRO A 174 -17.51 -2.14 -13.46
C PRO A 174 -18.03 -2.95 -14.66
#